data_AF-A0A2N9GBX3-F1
#
_entry.id   AF-A0A2N9GBX3-F1
#
_cell.length_a   1.000
_cell.length_b   1.000
_cell.length_c   1.000
_cell.angle_alpha   90.00
_cell.angle_beta   90.00
_cell.angle_gamma   90.00
#
_symmetry.space_group_name_H-M   'P 1'
#
loop_
_entity.id
_entity.type
_entity.pdbx_description
1 polymer ?
#
loop_
_entity_poly.entity_id
_entity_poly.type
_entity_poly.pdbx_seq_one_letter_code
_entity_poly.pdbx_strand_id
1 'polypeptide(L)'
;MWELPVSSLLKLTIPQTTPSEWSRLYASANIVLCPLALLYACNSFMSFDHPIVFLLPHTHFPLWFIVLFASSSLAVLHFVIEKEPPKTEQVPVLLIAFVMSVFWISTIAGELLNCLEALAALLELPQALLGLTVLAWGNSVGDLVADVAVAKAGQPAMAMAGCFAGPMFNMLVGLGTALVIQTSNVYPNAYELHFHVGIVTAFVFLLLSLMGSLLVITWYRFRVPRFWGFCLVGLYILFTAVSLIIAKFSG
;
A
#
# COMPACT_ATOMS: atom_id res chain seq x y z
N MET A 1 -19.12 0.45 -16.45
CA MET A 1 -18.38 0.83 -17.67
C MET A 1 -16.90 1.12 -17.44
N TRP A 2 -16.47 1.61 -16.27
CA TRP A 2 -15.04 1.86 -15.97
C TRP A 2 -14.23 0.64 -15.54
N GLU A 3 -14.87 -0.47 -15.15
CA GLU A 3 -14.18 -1.70 -14.74
C GLU A 3 -13.43 -2.38 -15.89
N LEU A 4 -13.93 -2.25 -17.13
CA LEU A 4 -13.35 -2.87 -18.32
C LEU A 4 -11.93 -2.37 -18.64
N PRO A 5 -11.67 -1.06 -18.80
CA PRO A 5 -10.32 -0.57 -19.13
C PRO A 5 -9.30 -0.85 -18.02
N VAL A 6 -9.68 -0.70 -16.76
CA VAL A 6 -8.79 -0.94 -15.61
C VAL A 6 -8.47 -2.42 -15.48
N SER A 7 -9.48 -3.30 -15.58
CA SER A 7 -9.28 -4.74 -15.56
C SER A 7 -8.41 -5.21 -16.72
N SER A 8 -8.59 -4.65 -17.92
CA SER A 8 -7.74 -4.95 -19.07
C SER A 8 -6.29 -4.51 -18.87
N LEU A 9 -6.03 -3.33 -18.31
CA LEU A 9 -4.67 -2.85 -18.00
C LEU A 9 -3.97 -3.73 -16.95
N LEU A 10 -4.68 -4.11 -15.89
CA LEU A 10 -4.16 -5.02 -14.88
C LEU A 10 -3.86 -6.40 -15.46
N LYS A 11 -4.73 -6.95 -16.31
CA LYS A 11 -4.50 -8.24 -17.00
C LYS A 11 -3.32 -8.21 -17.97
N LEU A 12 -2.99 -7.04 -18.52
CA LEU A 12 -1.83 -6.84 -19.41
C LEU A 12 -0.49 -6.81 -18.68
N THR A 13 -0.50 -6.53 -17.37
CA THR A 13 0.71 -6.27 -16.58
C THR A 13 0.88 -7.20 -15.37
N ILE A 14 -0.17 -7.88 -14.94
CA ILE A 14 -0.14 -8.90 -13.90
C ILE A 14 -0.37 -10.26 -14.58
N PRO A 15 0.63 -11.16 -14.55
CA PRO A 15 0.48 -12.51 -15.05
C PRO A 15 -0.67 -13.24 -14.36
N GLN A 16 -1.57 -13.82 -15.17
CA GLN A 16 -2.64 -14.68 -14.67
C GLN A 16 -2.13 -16.12 -14.58
N THR A 17 -2.31 -16.75 -13.42
CA THR A 17 -1.83 -18.12 -13.15
C THR A 17 -2.89 -19.18 -13.42
N THR A 18 -4.17 -18.81 -13.43
CA THR A 18 -5.30 -19.72 -13.60
C THR A 18 -5.50 -20.11 -15.08
N PRO A 19 -5.52 -21.42 -15.42
CA PRO A 19 -5.69 -21.89 -16.81
C PRO A 19 -7.00 -21.45 -17.47
N SER A 20 -8.06 -21.21 -16.69
CA SER A 20 -9.39 -20.82 -17.17
C SER A 20 -9.48 -19.39 -17.69
N GLU A 21 -8.59 -18.50 -17.25
CA GLU A 21 -8.56 -17.10 -17.67
C GLU A 21 -7.40 -16.78 -18.62
N TRP A 22 -6.57 -17.79 -18.93
CA TRP A 22 -5.37 -17.60 -19.72
C TRP A 22 -5.70 -17.09 -21.13
N SER A 23 -5.04 -16.01 -21.52
CA SER A 23 -5.06 -15.53 -22.90
C SER A 23 -3.63 -15.36 -23.42
N ARG A 24 -3.41 -15.80 -24.65
CA ARG A 24 -2.12 -15.73 -25.34
C ARG A 24 -1.63 -14.28 -25.50
N LEU A 25 -2.57 -13.35 -25.71
CA LEU A 25 -2.28 -11.92 -25.84
C LEU A 25 -1.86 -11.30 -24.50
N TYR A 26 -2.54 -11.62 -23.40
CA TYR A 26 -2.16 -11.11 -22.08
C TYR A 26 -0.84 -11.74 -21.61
N ALA A 27 -0.61 -13.02 -21.85
CA ALA A 27 0.64 -13.69 -21.48
C ALA A 27 1.87 -13.09 -22.21
N SER A 28 1.76 -12.86 -23.53
CA SER A 28 2.83 -12.22 -24.30
C SER A 28 3.02 -10.75 -23.94
N ALA A 29 1.94 -10.01 -23.68
CA ALA A 29 2.02 -8.63 -23.19
C ALA A 29 2.74 -8.53 -21.83
N ASN A 30 2.47 -9.46 -20.91
CA ASN A 30 3.14 -9.51 -19.61
C ASN A 30 4.66 -9.67 -19.73
N ILE A 31 5.13 -10.48 -20.69
CA ILE A 31 6.58 -10.70 -20.91
C ILE A 31 7.29 -9.40 -21.34
N VAL A 32 6.59 -8.50 -22.04
CA VAL A 32 7.11 -7.18 -22.43
C VAL A 32 6.93 -6.15 -21.32
N LEU A 33 5.74 -6.10 -20.72
CA LEU A 33 5.35 -5.02 -19.81
C LEU A 33 5.90 -5.20 -18.39
N CYS A 34 6.04 -6.42 -17.88
CA CYS A 34 6.56 -6.64 -16.52
C CYS A 34 8.01 -6.15 -16.36
N PRO A 35 8.96 -6.49 -17.27
CA PRO A 35 10.33 -5.98 -17.17
C PRO A 35 10.40 -4.46 -17.31
N LEU A 36 9.58 -3.86 -18.19
CA LEU A 36 9.56 -2.41 -18.40
C LEU A 36 8.97 -1.67 -17.20
N ALA A 37 7.89 -2.18 -16.60
CA ALA A 37 7.28 -1.61 -15.40
C ALA A 37 8.21 -1.74 -14.18
N LEU A 38 8.88 -2.89 -14.03
CA LEU A 38 9.90 -3.09 -13.00
C LEU A 38 11.09 -2.14 -13.18
N LEU A 39 11.52 -1.93 -14.42
CA LEU A 39 12.61 -0.99 -14.73
C LEU A 39 12.19 0.44 -14.40
N TYR A 40 10.95 0.83 -14.71
CA TYR A 40 10.41 2.12 -14.30
C TYR A 40 10.34 2.26 -12.76
N ALA A 41 9.90 1.22 -12.05
CA ALA A 41 9.87 1.20 -10.59
C ALA A 41 11.27 1.35 -9.97
N CYS A 42 12.26 0.66 -10.54
CA CYS A 42 13.65 0.70 -10.09
C CYS A 42 14.38 2.01 -10.44
N ASN A 43 13.80 2.88 -11.28
CA ASN A 43 14.35 4.21 -11.56
C ASN A 43 14.56 5.03 -10.28
N SER A 44 13.68 4.84 -9.29
CA SER A 44 13.78 5.53 -7.99
C SER A 44 14.94 5.01 -7.12
N PHE A 45 15.46 3.81 -7.38
CA PHE A 45 16.55 3.19 -6.60
C PHE A 45 17.92 3.29 -7.28
N MET A 46 17.97 3.36 -8.61
CA MET A 46 19.21 3.44 -9.38
C MET A 46 19.01 4.43 -10.53
N SER A 47 19.66 5.59 -10.45
CA SER A 47 19.61 6.59 -11.51
C SER A 47 20.18 6.01 -12.81
N PHE A 48 19.38 6.00 -13.87
CA PHE A 48 19.72 5.37 -15.15
C PHE A 48 20.75 6.12 -15.99
N ASP A 49 21.35 7.17 -15.45
CA ASP A 49 22.43 7.92 -16.10
C ASP A 49 23.80 7.24 -16.02
N HIS A 50 23.89 6.03 -15.46
CA HIS A 50 25.14 5.27 -15.51
C HIS A 50 25.38 4.70 -16.92
N PRO A 51 26.41 5.17 -17.63
CA PRO A 51 26.72 4.69 -18.97
C PRO A 51 27.15 3.23 -18.91
N ILE A 52 26.58 2.39 -19.77
CA ILE A 52 27.04 1.02 -19.97
C ILE A 52 28.34 1.08 -20.78
N VAL A 53 29.47 1.31 -20.10
CA VAL A 53 30.81 1.50 -20.71
C VAL A 53 31.33 0.22 -21.41
N PHE A 54 30.66 -0.92 -21.26
CA PHE A 54 31.25 -2.21 -21.61
C PHE A 54 31.25 -2.58 -23.11
N LEU A 55 30.46 -1.95 -23.99
CA LEU A 55 30.39 -2.39 -25.41
C LEU A 55 30.47 -1.33 -26.52
N LEU A 56 30.10 -0.06 -26.33
CA LEU A 56 30.21 0.98 -27.37
C LEU A 56 30.53 2.37 -26.76
N PRO A 57 31.73 2.96 -27.01
CA PRO A 57 32.17 4.22 -26.39
C PRO A 57 31.44 5.51 -26.83
N HIS A 58 30.58 5.47 -27.86
CA HIS A 58 30.06 6.69 -28.51
C HIS A 58 28.53 6.75 -28.72
N THR A 59 27.76 5.82 -28.16
CA THR A 59 26.29 5.81 -28.34
C THR A 59 25.57 5.70 -27.00
N HIS A 60 24.86 6.76 -26.62
CA HIS A 60 24.00 6.82 -25.43
C HIS A 60 22.72 6.02 -25.68
N PHE A 61 22.73 4.70 -25.43
CA PHE A 61 21.50 3.91 -25.47
C PHE A 61 20.86 3.85 -24.08
N PRO A 62 19.61 4.33 -23.91
CA PRO A 62 18.93 4.22 -22.63
C PRO A 62 18.64 2.75 -22.32
N LEU A 63 18.91 2.33 -21.07
CA LEU A 63 18.71 0.96 -20.57
C LEU A 63 17.30 0.41 -20.85
N TRP A 64 16.29 1.27 -20.82
CA TRP A 64 14.91 0.92 -21.15
C TRP A 64 14.75 0.40 -22.59
N PHE A 65 15.51 0.93 -23.56
CA PHE A 65 15.44 0.52 -24.96
C PHE A 65 16.02 -0.88 -25.18
N ILE A 66 17.11 -1.20 -24.48
CA ILE A 66 17.75 -2.53 -24.52
C ILE A 66 16.79 -3.58 -23.91
N VAL A 67 16.20 -3.26 -22.76
CA VAL A 67 15.24 -4.15 -22.09
C VAL A 67 13.96 -4.31 -22.90
N LEU A 68 13.48 -3.26 -23.58
CA LEU A 68 12.32 -3.34 -24.47
C LEU A 68 12.60 -4.26 -25.66
N PHE A 69 13.75 -4.13 -26.33
CA PHE A 69 14.11 -5.00 -27.45
C PHE A 69 14.29 -6.46 -27.03
N ALA A 70 14.99 -6.69 -25.91
CA ALA A 70 15.19 -8.05 -25.39
C ALA A 70 13.86 -8.70 -24.97
N SER A 71 13.03 -8.00 -24.19
CA SER A 71 11.72 -8.50 -23.74
C SER A 71 10.73 -8.68 -24.89
N SER A 72 10.73 -7.78 -25.89
CA SER A 72 9.92 -7.91 -27.10
C SER A 72 10.32 -9.13 -27.93
N SER A 73 11.62 -9.38 -28.11
CA SER A 73 12.10 -10.57 -28.81
C SER A 73 11.68 -11.87 -28.11
N LEU A 74 11.76 -11.91 -26.77
CA LEU A 74 11.29 -13.03 -25.95
C LEU A 74 9.77 -13.22 -26.01
N ALA A 75 9.00 -12.13 -25.99
CA ALA A 75 7.55 -12.17 -26.07
C ALA A 75 7.04 -12.68 -27.43
N VAL A 76 7.71 -12.30 -28.53
CA VAL A 76 7.40 -12.85 -29.87
C VAL A 76 7.72 -14.34 -29.92
N LEU A 77 8.85 -14.75 -29.34
CA LEU A 77 9.26 -16.16 -29.30
C LEU A 77 8.23 -17.00 -28.50
N HIS A 78 7.84 -16.52 -27.32
CA HIS A 78 6.80 -17.15 -26.50
C HIS A 78 5.43 -17.13 -27.18
N PHE A 79 5.05 -16.04 -27.85
CA PHE A 79 3.81 -15.99 -28.61
C PHE A 79 3.81 -17.06 -29.72
N VAL A 80 4.93 -17.28 -30.42
CA VAL A 80 5.03 -18.26 -31.51
C VAL A 80 5.04 -19.72 -31.00
N ILE A 81 5.72 -19.99 -29.88
CA ILE A 81 5.95 -21.34 -29.35
C ILE A 81 4.80 -21.82 -28.45
N GLU A 82 4.35 -21.01 -27.50
CA GLU A 82 3.30 -21.41 -26.55
C GLU A 82 1.91 -21.21 -27.15
N LYS A 83 1.28 -22.32 -27.56
CA LYS A 83 -0.12 -22.36 -28.04
C LYS A 83 -1.09 -22.96 -27.02
N GLU A 84 -0.59 -23.65 -26.01
CA GLU A 84 -1.39 -24.30 -24.97
C GLU A 84 -1.20 -23.61 -23.63
N PRO A 85 -2.25 -23.53 -22.78
CA PRO A 85 -2.12 -23.00 -21.43
C PRO A 85 -1.16 -23.87 -20.61
N PRO A 86 -0.35 -23.27 -19.71
CA PRO A 86 0.55 -24.02 -18.85
C PRO A 86 -0.25 -25.01 -17.98
N LYS A 87 0.19 -26.27 -17.96
CA LYS A 87 -0.49 -27.37 -17.24
C LYS A 87 -0.31 -27.30 -15.72
N THR A 88 0.64 -26.50 -15.23
CA THR A 88 0.97 -26.33 -13.81
C THR A 88 1.23 -24.85 -13.52
N GLU A 89 0.81 -24.39 -12.34
CA GLU A 89 1.16 -23.07 -11.84
C GLU A 89 2.67 -22.97 -11.61
N GLN A 90 3.34 -22.16 -12.42
CA GLN A 90 4.78 -21.95 -12.31
C GLN A 90 5.06 -20.95 -11.20
N VAL A 91 5.80 -21.37 -10.17
CA VAL A 91 6.25 -20.52 -9.05
C VAL A 91 6.88 -19.18 -9.51
N PRO A 92 7.71 -19.13 -10.58
CA PRO A 92 8.23 -17.86 -11.09
C PRO A 92 7.15 -16.88 -11.55
N VAL A 93 6.08 -17.37 -12.18
CA VAL A 93 4.97 -16.54 -12.67
C VAL A 93 4.18 -15.97 -11.49
N LEU A 94 3.98 -16.77 -10.43
CA LEU A 94 3.38 -16.28 -9.18
C LEU A 94 4.22 -15.16 -8.55
N LEU A 95 5.54 -15.34 -8.48
CA LEU A 95 6.44 -14.33 -7.92
C LEU A 95 6.41 -13.03 -8.72
N ILE A 96 6.42 -13.11 -10.06
CA ILE A 96 6.31 -11.93 -10.93
C ILE A 96 4.93 -11.26 -10.75
N ALA A 97 3.84 -12.02 -10.67
CA ALA A 97 2.50 -11.49 -10.43
C ALA A 97 2.39 -10.78 -9.07
N PHE A 98 3.01 -11.33 -8.04
CA PHE A 98 3.08 -10.69 -6.72
C PHE A 98 3.82 -9.36 -6.79
N VAL A 99 5.02 -9.34 -7.39
CA VAL A 99 5.83 -8.11 -7.53
C VAL A 99 5.08 -7.04 -8.34
N MET A 100 4.43 -7.43 -9.43
CA MET A 100 3.62 -6.52 -10.25
C MET A 100 2.39 -5.99 -9.52
N SER A 101 1.77 -6.80 -8.66
CA SER A 101 0.66 -6.36 -7.81
C SER A 101 1.14 -5.30 -6.81
N VAL A 102 2.29 -5.51 -6.17
CA VAL A 102 2.91 -4.52 -5.26
C VAL A 102 3.23 -3.22 -6.00
N PHE A 103 3.76 -3.30 -7.22
CA PHE A 103 4.03 -2.13 -8.06
C PHE A 103 2.77 -1.31 -8.35
N TRP A 104 1.67 -1.97 -8.73
CA TRP A 104 0.40 -1.29 -9.00
C TRP A 104 -0.21 -0.69 -7.74
N ILE A 105 -0.17 -1.40 -6.61
CA ILE A 105 -0.63 -0.87 -5.32
C ILE A 105 0.16 0.40 -4.96
N SER A 106 1.49 0.38 -5.12
CA SER A 106 2.35 1.54 -4.87
C SER A 106 2.03 2.71 -5.80
N THR A 107 1.86 2.45 -7.10
CA THR A 107 1.55 3.48 -8.10
C THR A 107 0.20 4.13 -7.82
N ILE A 108 -0.84 3.33 -7.57
CA ILE A 108 -2.18 3.81 -7.24
C ILE A 108 -2.17 4.58 -5.91
N ALA A 109 -1.42 4.11 -4.91
CA ALA A 109 -1.24 4.83 -3.66
C ALA A 109 -0.58 6.21 -3.87
N GLY A 110 0.44 6.30 -4.73
CA GLY A 110 1.08 7.57 -5.08
C GLY A 110 0.11 8.55 -5.76
N GLU A 111 -0.64 8.09 -6.77
CA GLU A 111 -1.65 8.91 -7.44
C GLU A 111 -2.77 9.35 -6.49
N LEU A 112 -3.17 8.47 -5.57
CA LEU A 112 -4.13 8.80 -4.51
C LEU A 112 -3.59 9.94 -3.63
N LEU A 113 -2.34 9.86 -3.17
CA LEU A 113 -1.72 10.92 -2.38
C LEU A 113 -1.66 12.25 -3.14
N ASN A 114 -1.28 12.24 -4.42
CA ASN A 114 -1.26 13.43 -5.28
C ASN A 114 -2.66 14.06 -5.41
N CYS A 115 -3.70 13.23 -5.57
CA CYS A 115 -5.08 13.70 -5.61
C CYS A 115 -5.50 14.33 -4.28
N LEU A 116 -5.13 13.72 -3.15
CA LEU A 116 -5.42 14.30 -1.83
C LEU A 116 -4.68 15.61 -1.60
N GLU A 117 -3.44 15.72 -2.05
CA GLU A 117 -2.68 16.98 -1.99
C GLU A 117 -3.35 18.09 -2.82
N ALA A 118 -3.80 17.78 -4.03
CA ALA A 118 -4.55 18.71 -4.86
C ALA A 118 -5.89 19.14 -4.20
N LEU A 119 -6.59 18.20 -3.55
CA LEU A 119 -7.79 18.50 -2.77
C LEU A 119 -7.49 19.34 -1.52
N ALA A 120 -6.36 19.10 -0.85
CA ALA A 120 -5.89 19.89 0.28
C ALA A 120 -5.71 21.35 -0.12
N ALA A 121 -5.03 21.56 -1.26
CA ALA A 121 -4.78 22.89 -1.82
C ALA A 121 -6.08 23.59 -2.23
N LEU A 122 -7.02 22.88 -2.86
CA LEU A 122 -8.30 23.46 -3.29
C LEU A 122 -9.20 23.85 -2.11
N LEU A 123 -9.18 23.07 -1.03
CA LEU A 123 -10.01 23.29 0.15
C LEU A 123 -9.33 24.18 1.21
N GLU A 124 -8.10 24.65 0.95
CA GLU A 124 -7.26 25.38 1.91
C GLU A 124 -7.14 24.63 3.26
N LEU A 125 -7.04 23.30 3.18
CA LEU A 125 -6.91 22.42 4.35
C LEU A 125 -5.48 21.90 4.47
N PRO A 126 -4.95 21.76 5.70
CA PRO A 126 -3.66 21.12 5.92
C PRO A 126 -3.64 19.69 5.38
N GLN A 127 -2.60 19.30 4.64
CA GLN A 127 -2.44 17.93 4.11
C GLN A 127 -2.52 16.86 5.21
N ALA A 128 -1.97 17.16 6.39
CA ALA A 128 -2.03 16.29 7.57
C ALA A 128 -3.46 15.92 7.99
N LEU A 129 -4.43 16.84 7.78
CA LEU A 129 -5.83 16.63 8.13
C LEU A 129 -6.49 15.60 7.20
N LEU A 130 -6.22 15.67 5.90
CA LEU A 130 -6.71 14.69 4.93
C LEU A 130 -6.06 13.31 5.14
N GLY A 131 -4.80 13.27 5.56
CA GLY A 131 -4.14 12.03 5.96
C GLY A 131 -4.77 11.39 7.20
N LEU A 132 -5.05 12.18 8.23
CA LEU A 132 -5.69 11.73 9.47
C LEU A 132 -7.15 11.29 9.30
N THR A 133 -7.83 11.78 8.27
CA THR A 133 -9.26 11.52 8.04
C THR A 133 -9.47 10.56 6.88
N VAL A 134 -9.36 11.04 5.64
CA VAL A 134 -9.71 10.30 4.43
C VAL A 134 -8.82 9.09 4.23
N LEU A 135 -7.49 9.24 4.36
CA LEU A 135 -6.58 8.09 4.20
C LEU A 135 -6.73 7.08 5.33
N ALA A 136 -6.79 7.55 6.58
CA ALA A 136 -6.96 6.69 7.75
C ALA A 136 -8.27 5.89 7.68
N TRP A 137 -9.39 6.53 7.31
CA TRP A 137 -10.68 5.86 7.10
C TRP A 137 -10.61 4.88 5.93
N GLY A 138 -10.04 5.29 4.80
CA GLY A 138 -9.90 4.45 3.62
C GLY A 138 -9.14 3.15 3.92
N ASN A 139 -8.09 3.23 4.74
CA ASN A 139 -7.32 2.06 5.13
C ASN A 139 -8.08 1.13 6.09
N SER A 140 -8.85 1.69 7.04
CA SER A 140 -9.49 0.89 8.10
C SER A 140 -10.97 0.54 7.86
N VAL A 141 -11.62 1.06 6.82
CA VAL A 141 -13.04 0.74 6.54
C VAL A 141 -13.24 -0.72 6.15
N GLY A 142 -12.30 -1.31 5.39
CA GLY A 142 -12.34 -2.72 5.02
C GLY A 142 -12.20 -3.63 6.24
N ASP A 143 -11.25 -3.30 7.11
CA ASP A 143 -11.04 -3.99 8.39
C ASP A 143 -12.29 -3.91 9.27
N LEU A 144 -12.91 -2.72 9.38
CA LEU A 144 -14.14 -2.52 10.14
C LEU A 144 -15.28 -3.41 9.61
N VAL A 145 -15.46 -3.49 8.29
CA VAL A 145 -16.50 -4.34 7.69
C VAL A 145 -16.22 -5.81 7.95
N ALA A 146 -14.97 -6.25 7.83
CA ALA A 146 -14.55 -7.62 8.09
C ALA A 146 -14.75 -8.00 9.57
N ASP A 147 -14.29 -7.18 10.50
CA ASP A 147 -14.42 -7.41 11.95
C ASP A 147 -15.89 -7.44 12.37
N VAL A 148 -16.73 -6.55 11.83
CA VAL A 148 -18.18 -6.57 12.07
C VAL A 148 -18.82 -7.85 11.52
N ALA A 149 -18.42 -8.32 10.33
CA ALA A 149 -18.92 -9.55 9.76
C ALA A 149 -18.55 -10.77 10.62
N VAL A 150 -17.30 -10.87 11.06
CA VAL A 150 -16.79 -11.95 11.94
C VAL A 150 -17.50 -11.91 13.31
N ALA A 151 -17.71 -10.72 13.87
CA ALA A 151 -18.46 -10.57 15.12
C ALA A 151 -19.92 -11.03 14.97
N LYS A 152 -20.58 -10.67 13.86
CA LYS A 152 -21.96 -11.12 13.55
C LYS A 152 -22.05 -12.62 13.29
N ALA A 153 -20.98 -13.24 12.79
CA ALA A 153 -20.87 -14.69 12.62
C ALA A 153 -20.68 -15.46 13.95
N GLY A 154 -20.72 -14.76 15.10
CA GLY A 154 -20.60 -15.38 16.43
C GLY A 154 -19.16 -15.54 16.92
N GLN A 155 -18.19 -14.88 16.28
CA GLN A 155 -16.77 -14.94 16.67
C GLN A 155 -16.23 -13.58 17.15
N PRO A 156 -16.80 -12.97 18.21
CA PRO A 156 -16.41 -11.63 18.66
C PRO A 156 -14.97 -11.58 19.19
N ALA A 157 -14.43 -12.67 19.76
CA ALA A 157 -13.04 -12.72 20.21
C ALA A 157 -12.05 -12.62 19.04
N MET A 158 -12.39 -13.20 17.88
CA MET A 158 -11.57 -13.11 16.67
C MET A 158 -11.61 -11.70 16.09
N ALA A 159 -12.80 -11.08 16.01
CA ALA A 159 -12.95 -9.69 15.58
C ALA A 159 -12.17 -8.71 16.48
N MET A 160 -12.20 -8.92 17.81
CA MET A 160 -11.40 -8.11 18.74
C MET A 160 -9.90 -8.29 18.52
N ALA A 161 -9.44 -9.51 18.25
CA ALA A 161 -8.04 -9.77 17.94
C ALA A 161 -7.62 -9.09 16.62
N GLY A 162 -8.45 -9.16 15.58
CA GLY A 162 -8.24 -8.51 14.29
C GLY A 162 -8.10 -6.99 14.40
N CYS A 163 -9.05 -6.36 15.08
CA CYS A 163 -9.10 -4.90 15.29
C CYS A 163 -7.84 -4.33 15.98
N PHE A 164 -7.17 -5.09 16.85
CA PHE A 164 -5.91 -4.66 17.46
C PHE A 164 -4.67 -5.11 16.69
N ALA A 165 -4.67 -6.33 16.15
CA ALA A 165 -3.50 -6.90 15.47
C ALA A 165 -3.18 -6.16 14.16
N GLY A 166 -4.18 -5.75 13.39
CA GLY A 166 -3.99 -5.04 12.12
C GLY A 166 -3.23 -3.71 12.29
N PRO A 167 -3.76 -2.75 13.08
CA PRO A 167 -3.05 -1.50 13.36
C PRO A 167 -1.69 -1.70 14.03
N MET A 168 -1.56 -2.68 14.93
CA MET A 168 -0.29 -3.00 15.58
C MET A 168 0.76 -3.46 14.57
N PHE A 169 0.39 -4.35 13.63
CA PHE A 169 1.28 -4.80 12.56
C PHE A 169 1.69 -3.64 11.65
N ASN A 170 0.74 -2.77 11.27
CA ASN A 170 1.01 -1.61 10.43
C ASN A 170 2.00 -0.62 11.10
N MET A 171 1.91 -0.43 12.42
CA MET A 171 2.87 0.40 13.15
C MET A 171 4.24 -0.28 13.27
N LEU A 172 4.29 -1.56 13.64
CA LEU A 172 5.57 -2.26 13.86
C LEU A 172 6.34 -2.45 12.55
N VAL A 173 5.67 -2.98 11.53
CA VAL A 173 6.30 -3.30 10.25
C VAL A 173 6.28 -2.09 9.32
N GLY A 174 5.13 -1.45 9.13
CA GLY A 174 5.02 -0.31 8.21
C GLY A 174 5.84 0.90 8.67
N LEU A 175 5.50 1.48 9.83
CA LEU A 175 6.25 2.63 10.35
C LEU A 175 7.69 2.27 10.72
N GLY A 176 7.93 1.09 11.31
CA GLY A 176 9.27 0.62 11.65
C GLY A 176 10.20 0.51 10.44
N THR A 177 9.75 -0.14 9.36
CA THR A 177 10.57 -0.23 8.13
C THR A 177 10.75 1.11 7.45
N ALA A 178 9.72 1.96 7.42
CA ALA A 178 9.83 3.32 6.89
C ALA A 178 10.90 4.15 7.62
N LEU A 179 10.94 4.08 8.95
CA LEU A 179 11.96 4.77 9.75
C LEU A 179 13.36 4.21 9.52
N VAL A 180 13.51 2.88 9.36
CA VAL A 180 14.81 2.25 9.04
C VAL A 180 15.31 2.72 7.67
N ILE A 181 14.44 2.73 6.65
CA ILE A 181 14.78 3.20 5.30
C ILE A 181 15.18 4.68 5.35
N GLN A 182 14.40 5.52 6.02
CA GLN A 182 14.67 6.96 6.10
C GLN A 182 15.98 7.24 6.85
N THR A 183 16.24 6.54 7.94
CA THR A 183 17.49 6.67 8.70
C THR A 183 18.70 6.22 7.87
N SER A 184 18.55 5.15 7.10
CA SER A 184 19.60 4.68 6.18
C SER A 184 19.89 5.69 5.08
N ASN A 185 18.89 6.40 4.57
CA ASN A 185 19.07 7.39 3.50
C ASN A 185 19.74 8.68 3.99
N VAL A 186 19.56 9.04 5.27
CA VAL A 186 20.09 10.27 5.87
C VAL A 186 21.47 10.05 6.52
N TYR A 187 21.94 8.80 6.60
CA TYR A 187 23.25 8.43 7.15
C TYR A 187 24.38 9.21 6.45
N PRO A 188 25.33 9.82 7.19
CA PRO A 188 25.61 9.66 8.63
C PRO A 188 24.90 10.65 9.57
N ASN A 189 24.04 11.53 9.06
CA ASN A 189 23.33 12.49 9.91
C ASN A 189 22.23 11.79 10.73
N ALA A 190 21.99 12.29 11.94
CA ALA A 190 20.87 11.81 12.75
C ALA A 190 19.54 12.32 12.16
N TYR A 191 18.58 11.42 12.00
CA TYR A 191 17.23 11.81 11.61
C TYR A 191 16.51 12.44 12.81
N GLU A 192 16.27 13.76 12.76
CA GLU A 192 15.57 14.48 13.82
C GLU A 192 14.05 14.28 13.70
N LEU A 193 13.44 13.63 14.70
CA LEU A 193 11.99 13.53 14.79
C LEU A 193 11.40 14.84 15.33
N HIS A 194 10.72 15.59 14.48
CA HIS A 194 9.90 16.70 14.93
C HIS A 194 8.58 16.19 15.51
N PHE A 195 8.49 16.16 16.84
CA PHE A 195 7.26 15.84 17.54
C PHE A 195 6.29 17.03 17.47
N HIS A 196 5.47 17.04 16.41
CA HIS A 196 4.35 17.97 16.32
C HIS A 196 3.30 17.66 17.39
N VAL A 197 2.61 18.70 17.86
CA VAL A 197 1.52 18.60 18.86
C VAL A 197 0.48 17.56 18.45
N GLY A 198 0.17 17.45 17.16
CA GLY A 198 -0.74 16.45 16.61
C GLY A 198 -0.32 14.99 16.90
N ILE A 199 0.96 14.67 16.77
CA ILE A 199 1.50 13.32 17.03
C ILE A 199 1.37 12.97 18.51
N VAL A 200 1.72 13.93 19.39
CA VAL A 200 1.59 13.76 20.84
C VAL A 200 0.14 13.53 21.23
N THR A 201 -0.80 14.31 20.67
CA THR A 201 -2.23 14.09 20.94
C THR A 201 -2.71 12.73 20.46
N ALA A 202 -2.36 12.31 19.24
CA ALA A 202 -2.71 10.99 18.74
C ALA A 202 -2.17 9.87 19.64
N PHE A 203 -0.93 10.00 20.11
CA PHE A 203 -0.34 9.03 21.03
C PHE A 203 -1.07 8.96 22.38
N VAL A 204 -1.44 10.11 22.96
CA VAL A 204 -2.18 10.17 24.24
C VAL A 204 -3.57 9.53 24.10
N PHE A 205 -4.33 9.86 23.04
CA PHE A 205 -5.65 9.28 22.81
C PHE A 205 -5.58 7.78 22.51
N LEU A 206 -4.58 7.34 21.73
CA LEU A 206 -4.30 5.92 21.47
C LEU A 206 -4.04 5.19 22.79
N LEU A 207 -3.13 5.70 23.63
CA LEU A 207 -2.76 5.09 24.90
C LEU A 207 -3.96 5.02 25.85
N LEU A 208 -4.76 6.09 25.93
CA LEU A 208 -5.98 6.14 26.73
C LEU A 208 -7.02 5.12 26.26
N SER A 209 -7.20 4.97 24.94
CA SER A 209 -8.11 3.97 24.38
C SER A 209 -7.67 2.53 24.65
N LEU A 210 -6.37 2.26 24.58
CA LEU A 210 -5.79 0.93 24.78
C LEU A 210 -5.80 0.54 26.26
N MET A 211 -5.36 1.43 27.15
CA MET A 211 -5.41 1.24 28.60
C MET A 211 -6.84 1.13 29.11
N GLY A 212 -7.74 1.99 28.64
CA GLY A 212 -9.16 1.91 28.96
C GLY A 212 -9.76 0.56 28.54
N SER A 213 -9.46 0.11 27.33
CA SER A 213 -9.94 -1.18 26.82
C SER A 213 -9.37 -2.35 27.61
N LEU A 214 -8.08 -2.33 27.95
CA LEU A 214 -7.44 -3.34 28.79
C LEU A 214 -8.14 -3.44 30.16
N LEU A 215 -8.37 -2.31 30.83
CA LEU A 215 -9.01 -2.26 32.14
C LEU A 215 -10.46 -2.74 32.10
N VAL A 216 -11.25 -2.26 31.13
CA VAL A 216 -12.67 -2.63 31.02
C VAL A 216 -12.84 -4.10 30.65
N ILE A 217 -12.03 -4.62 29.72
CA ILE A 217 -12.10 -6.02 29.29
C ILE A 217 -11.68 -6.95 30.43
N THR A 218 -10.63 -6.62 31.17
CA THR A 218 -10.19 -7.43 32.33
C THR A 218 -11.21 -7.41 33.45
N TRP A 219 -11.82 -6.26 33.74
CA TRP A 219 -12.86 -6.13 34.77
C TRP A 219 -14.13 -6.93 34.44
N TYR A 220 -14.56 -6.91 33.17
CA TYR A 220 -15.75 -7.62 32.69
C TYR A 220 -15.50 -9.09 32.31
N ARG A 221 -14.42 -9.71 32.83
CA ARG A 221 -14.06 -11.12 32.58
C ARG A 221 -13.99 -11.47 31.08
N PHE A 222 -13.27 -10.65 30.30
CA PHE A 222 -13.06 -10.83 28.85
C PHE A 222 -14.34 -10.74 28.00
N ARG A 223 -15.39 -10.08 28.50
CA ARG A 223 -16.56 -9.72 27.71
C ARG A 223 -16.59 -8.21 27.49
N VAL A 224 -16.80 -7.80 26.24
CA VAL A 224 -16.90 -6.38 25.88
C VAL A 224 -18.34 -5.91 26.09
N PRO A 225 -18.62 -4.99 27.04
CA PRO A 225 -19.97 -4.47 27.23
C PRO A 225 -20.32 -3.48 26.11
N ARG A 226 -21.59 -3.48 25.67
CA ARG A 226 -22.08 -2.59 24.59
C ARG A 226 -21.85 -1.10 24.87
N PHE A 227 -21.94 -0.69 26.14
CA PHE A 227 -21.65 0.68 26.58
C PHE A 227 -20.21 1.10 26.26
N TRP A 228 -19.24 0.18 26.36
CA TRP A 228 -17.84 0.50 26.05
C TRP A 228 -17.62 0.84 24.58
N GLY A 229 -18.37 0.20 23.67
CA GLY A 229 -18.36 0.57 22.25
C GLY A 229 -18.77 2.03 22.03
N PHE A 230 -19.84 2.50 22.68
CA PHE A 230 -20.25 3.90 22.61
C PHE A 230 -19.19 4.85 23.19
N CYS A 231 -18.53 4.45 24.28
CA CYS A 231 -17.43 5.21 24.87
C CYS A 231 -16.26 5.37 23.89
N LEU A 232 -15.84 4.29 23.22
CA LEU A 232 -14.77 4.31 22.22
C LEU A 232 -15.12 5.19 21.02
N VAL A 233 -16.37 5.14 20.53
CA VAL A 233 -16.85 6.04 19.46
C VAL A 233 -16.82 7.50 19.92
N GLY A 234 -17.26 7.78 21.15
CA GLY A 234 -17.19 9.13 21.72
C GLY A 234 -15.74 9.65 21.84
N LEU A 235 -14.83 8.80 22.30
CA LEU A 235 -13.39 9.10 22.36
C LEU A 235 -12.83 9.38 20.97
N TYR A 236 -13.21 8.58 19.97
CA TYR A 236 -12.80 8.79 18.58
C TYR A 236 -13.29 10.12 18.00
N ILE A 237 -14.56 10.49 18.26
CA ILE A 237 -15.12 11.79 17.84
C ILE A 237 -14.39 12.94 18.53
N LEU A 238 -14.12 12.81 19.84
CA LEU A 238 -13.38 13.82 20.60
C LEU A 238 -11.94 13.98 20.07
N PHE A 239 -11.25 12.88 19.84
CA PHE A 239 -9.92 12.86 19.23
C PHE A 239 -9.92 13.59 17.89
N THR A 240 -10.85 13.22 17.00
CA THR A 240 -10.97 13.83 15.68
C THR A 240 -11.23 15.34 15.79
N ALA A 241 -12.15 15.77 16.66
CA ALA A 241 -12.43 17.19 16.86
C ALA A 241 -11.19 17.96 17.38
N VAL A 242 -10.47 17.41 18.36
CA VAL A 242 -9.23 18.02 18.88
C VAL A 242 -8.15 18.09 17.79
N SER A 243 -7.96 17.02 17.03
CA SER A 243 -6.98 17.00 15.92
C SER A 243 -7.34 17.99 14.81
N LEU A 244 -8.62 18.17 14.49
CA LEU A 244 -9.08 19.17 13.54
C LEU A 244 -8.82 20.59 14.03
N ILE A 245 -9.05 20.87 15.32
CA ILE A 245 -8.76 22.16 15.94
C ILE A 245 -7.26 22.44 15.87
N ILE A 246 -6.42 21.49 16.29
CA ILE A 246 -4.96 21.65 16.26
C ILE A 246 -4.47 21.88 14.83
N ALA A 247 -4.97 21.12 13.86
CA ALA A 247 -4.61 21.29 12.46
C ALA A 247 -5.02 22.67 11.91
N LYS A 248 -6.19 23.19 12.30
CA LYS A 248 -6.67 24.54 11.95
C LYS A 248 -5.80 25.66 12.54
N PHE A 249 -5.27 25.50 13.74
CA PHE A 249 -4.48 26.52 14.44
C PHE A 249 -2.97 26.41 14.19
N SER A 250 -2.51 25.30 13.62
CA SER A 250 -1.08 25.05 13.35
C SER A 250 -0.69 25.27 11.87
N GLY A 251 -1.65 25.60 11.00
CA GLY A 251 -1.41 26.08 9.62
C GLY A 251 -1.43 27.59 9.58
#